data_AF-A0A258XBE4-F1
#
_entry.id   AF-A0A258XBE4-F1
#
_cell.length_a   1.000
_cell.length_b   1.000
_cell.length_c   1.000
_cell.angle_alpha   90.00
_cell.angle_beta   90.00
_cell.angle_gamma   90.00
#
_symmetry.space_group_name_H-M   'P 1'
#
loop_
_entity.id
_entity.type
_entity.pdbx_description
1 polymer ?
#
loop_
_entity_poly.entity_id
_entity_poly.type
_entity_poly.pdbx_seq_one_letter_code
_entity_poly.pdbx_strand_id
1 'polypeptide(L)'
;MTITQAEFFNHIKLSPLEIIEDSATLSKGTKYYMEIFEKHKNDSFFLSWNWAAFFLGLPWMFYRKLYLLAFTTILVLDVLIFVLYLIVYYNYSLFLLMGFEFLILLPLFFISTCANSLYINHIKSLQKKIRPIREPISLLAGIFCFIGLPIIGMIPITLGAGILGCIKMMLK
;
A
#
# COMPACT_ATOMS: atom_id res chain seq x y z
N MET A 1 24.16 0.60 23.32
CA MET A 1 24.30 1.54 22.18
C MET A 1 22.92 2.13 21.92
N THR A 2 22.72 3.42 22.16
CA THR A 2 21.46 4.11 21.85
C THR A 2 21.41 4.37 20.35
N ILE A 3 20.56 3.63 19.64
CA ILE A 3 20.33 3.81 18.19
C ILE A 3 19.76 5.22 17.98
N THR A 4 20.37 6.02 17.11
CA THR A 4 19.83 7.35 16.78
C THR A 4 18.51 7.22 16.01
N GLN A 5 17.63 8.23 16.07
CA GLN A 5 16.36 8.18 15.35
C GLN A 5 16.56 8.02 13.84
N ALA A 6 17.63 8.61 13.30
CA ALA A 6 18.06 8.44 11.92
C ALA A 6 18.44 6.98 11.61
N GLU A 7 19.25 6.35 12.46
CA GLU A 7 19.62 4.93 12.35
C GLU A 7 18.41 4.00 12.47
N PHE A 8 17.46 4.32 13.35
CA PHE A 8 16.23 3.53 13.54
C PHE A 8 15.36 3.53 12.28
N PHE A 9 15.15 4.69 11.67
CA PHE A 9 14.39 4.80 10.42
C PHE A 9 15.11 4.13 9.25
N ASN A 10 16.44 4.15 9.24
CA ASN A 10 17.23 3.47 8.21
C ASN A 10 17.17 1.95 8.39
N HIS A 11 17.24 1.45 9.64
CA HIS A 11 17.14 0.03 9.98
C HIS A 11 15.76 -0.57 9.68
N ILE A 12 14.67 0.21 9.77
CA ILE A 12 13.34 -0.25 9.34
C ILE A 12 13.29 -0.46 7.81
N LYS A 13 14.09 0.30 7.05
CA LYS A 13 14.11 0.26 5.58
C LYS A 13 15.07 -0.80 5.02
N LEU A 14 16.16 -1.10 5.72
CA LEU A 14 17.25 -1.95 5.23
C LEU A 14 17.14 -3.37 5.78
N SER A 15 17.42 -4.37 4.93
CA SER A 15 17.71 -5.74 5.36
C SER A 15 18.92 -5.72 6.31
N PRO A 16 19.00 -6.59 7.35
CA PRO A 16 20.10 -6.60 8.33
C PRO A 16 21.53 -6.70 7.75
N LEU A 17 21.64 -7.05 6.46
CA LEU A 17 22.91 -7.25 5.75
C LEU A 17 23.48 -5.98 5.11
N GLU A 18 22.75 -4.86 5.17
CA GLU A 18 23.13 -3.58 4.54
C GLU A 18 23.34 -2.52 5.62
N ILE A 19 24.09 -2.86 6.67
CA ILE A 19 24.58 -1.91 7.68
C ILE A 19 25.62 -1.05 6.97
N ILE A 20 25.17 -0.05 6.22
CA ILE A 20 26.04 0.88 5.52
C ILE A 20 26.74 1.72 6.58
N GLU A 21 28.06 1.56 6.54
CA GLU A 21 29.17 2.14 7.28
C GLU A 21 29.23 3.69 7.26
N ASP A 22 28.18 4.38 6.81
CA ASP A 22 28.18 5.83 6.71
C ASP A 22 26.81 6.44 7.02
N SER A 23 26.63 6.83 8.28
CA SER A 23 25.55 7.68 8.76
C SER A 23 25.44 9.04 8.05
N ALA A 24 26.39 9.42 7.18
CA ALA A 24 26.40 10.72 6.53
C ALA A 24 25.40 10.89 5.37
N THR A 25 24.84 9.82 4.78
CA THR A 25 23.94 9.94 3.61
C THR A 25 22.57 9.30 3.81
N LEU A 26 21.75 9.90 4.69
CA LEU A 26 20.32 9.58 4.81
C LEU A 26 19.60 9.66 3.44
N SER A 27 18.91 8.58 3.06
CA SER A 27 18.13 8.55 1.81
C SER A 27 17.03 9.63 1.82
N LYS A 28 16.67 10.16 0.63
CA LYS A 28 15.57 11.13 0.49
C LYS A 28 14.27 10.64 1.14
N GLY A 29 13.95 9.35 0.96
CA GLY A 29 12.79 8.73 1.59
C GLY A 29 12.88 8.67 3.12
N THR A 30 14.08 8.47 3.68
CA THR A 30 14.28 8.48 5.13
C THR A 30 14.05 9.90 5.69
N LYS A 31 14.65 10.92 5.06
CA LYS A 31 14.46 12.33 5.45
C LYS A 31 12.99 12.75 5.43
N TYR A 32 12.26 12.38 4.37
CA TYR A 32 10.82 12.64 4.25
C TYR A 32 10.02 12.10 5.44
N TYR A 33 10.19 10.82 5.80
CA TYR A 33 9.43 10.24 6.91
C TYR A 33 9.91 10.71 8.29
N MET A 34 11.17 11.12 8.43
CA MET A 34 11.65 11.76 9.66
C MET A 34 10.96 13.11 9.88
N GLU A 35 10.83 13.93 8.83
CA GLU A 35 10.13 15.21 8.92
C GLU A 35 8.65 15.01 9.29
N ILE A 36 7.97 14.07 8.64
CA ILE A 36 6.57 13.73 8.96
C ILE A 36 6.45 13.22 10.40
N PHE A 37 7.39 12.38 10.84
CA PHE A 37 7.40 11.87 12.21
C PHE A 37 7.52 13.01 13.21
N GLU A 38 8.48 13.91 13.03
CA GLU A 38 8.68 15.04 13.94
C GLU A 38 7.47 15.97 13.96
N LYS A 39 6.91 16.27 12.79
CA LYS A 39 5.72 17.12 12.65
C LYS A 39 4.51 16.52 13.39
N HIS A 40 4.35 15.21 13.36
CA HIS A 40 3.19 14.50 13.90
C HIS A 40 3.52 13.61 15.10
N LYS A 41 4.58 13.93 15.86
CA LYS A 41 5.04 13.08 16.97
C LYS A 41 4.01 12.94 18.09
N ASN A 42 3.24 13.98 18.35
CA ASN A 42 2.21 14.01 19.39
C ASN A 42 0.82 13.58 18.87
N ASP A 43 0.65 13.50 17.56
CA ASP A 43 -0.64 13.17 16.95
C ASP A 43 -0.85 11.66 16.96
N SER A 44 -2.05 11.24 17.37
CA SER A 44 -2.46 9.83 17.28
C SER A 44 -2.92 9.46 15.87
N PHE A 45 -3.40 10.43 15.09
CA PHE A 45 -3.86 10.25 13.72
C PHE A 45 -3.80 11.56 12.95
N PHE A 46 -3.47 11.49 11.66
CA PHE A 46 -3.49 12.66 10.76
C PHE A 46 -3.74 12.22 9.31
N LEU A 47 -4.26 13.13 8.49
CA LEU A 47 -4.44 12.91 7.07
C LEU A 47 -3.29 13.55 6.28
N SER A 48 -2.70 12.79 5.38
CA SER A 48 -1.61 13.24 4.53
C SER A 48 -1.57 12.38 3.27
N TRP A 49 -1.51 13.03 2.11
CA TRP A 49 -1.45 12.35 0.83
C TRP A 49 -0.14 11.57 0.67
N ASN A 50 -0.24 10.29 0.34
CA ASN A 50 0.89 9.43 0.04
C ASN A 50 0.78 8.85 -1.38
N TRP A 51 1.54 9.42 -2.30
CA TRP A 51 1.61 8.96 -3.70
C TRP A 51 2.04 7.50 -3.85
N ALA A 52 2.98 7.04 -3.02
CA ALA A 52 3.48 5.69 -3.11
C ALA A 52 2.43 4.67 -2.65
N ALA A 53 1.67 4.96 -1.59
CA ALA A 53 0.56 4.13 -1.16
C ALA A 53 -0.59 4.10 -2.17
N PHE A 54 -0.82 5.20 -2.90
CA PHE A 54 -1.85 5.26 -3.95
C PHE A 54 -1.54 4.33 -5.13
N PHE A 55 -0.35 4.47 -5.71
CA PHE A 55 0.02 3.70 -6.89
C PHE A 55 0.52 2.28 -6.58
N LEU A 56 1.11 2.08 -5.40
CA LEU A 56 1.76 0.83 -5.02
C LEU A 56 1.10 0.12 -3.84
N GLY A 57 -0.09 0.55 -3.40
CA GLY A 57 -0.96 -0.09 -2.40
C GLY A 57 -0.29 -1.14 -1.49
N LEU A 58 -0.53 -2.42 -1.79
CA LEU A 58 0.04 -3.57 -1.07
C LEU A 58 1.58 -3.61 -1.11
N PRO A 59 2.26 -3.53 -2.27
CA PRO A 59 3.72 -3.40 -2.33
C PRO A 59 4.29 -2.33 -1.38
N TRP A 60 3.66 -1.15 -1.28
CA TRP A 60 4.09 -0.09 -0.37
C TRP A 60 4.02 -0.53 1.11
N MET A 61 2.93 -1.22 1.50
CA MET A 61 2.77 -1.73 2.86
C MET A 61 3.81 -2.79 3.20
N PHE A 62 4.05 -3.75 2.30
CA PHE A 62 5.06 -4.80 2.50
C PHE A 62 6.47 -4.22 2.62
N TYR A 63 6.81 -3.30 1.73
CA TYR A 63 8.09 -2.59 1.75
C TYR A 63 8.34 -1.87 3.09
N ARG A 64 7.29 -1.32 3.70
CA ARG A 64 7.34 -0.60 4.98
C ARG A 64 7.13 -1.50 6.21
N LYS A 65 7.12 -2.83 6.02
CA LYS A 65 6.91 -3.84 7.07
C LYS A 65 5.56 -3.75 7.78
N LEU A 66 4.56 -3.16 7.13
CA LEU A 66 3.17 -3.08 7.60
C LEU A 66 2.40 -4.37 7.30
N TYR A 67 2.94 -5.53 7.69
CA TYR A 67 2.42 -6.84 7.26
C TYR A 67 1.00 -7.12 7.70
N LEU A 68 0.66 -6.81 8.96
CA LEU A 68 -0.70 -7.02 9.46
C LEU A 68 -1.71 -6.20 8.64
N LEU A 69 -1.39 -4.93 8.36
CA LEU A 69 -2.21 -4.07 7.53
C LEU A 69 -2.34 -4.65 6.12
N ALA A 70 -1.23 -5.05 5.50
CA ALA A 70 -1.22 -5.64 4.16
C ALA A 70 -2.12 -6.88 4.08
N PHE A 71 -2.01 -7.82 5.03
CA PHE A 71 -2.85 -9.02 5.06
C PHE A 71 -4.33 -8.70 5.27
N THR A 72 -4.65 -7.76 6.17
CA THR A 72 -6.05 -7.33 6.35
C THR A 72 -6.62 -6.66 5.09
N THR A 73 -5.80 -5.86 4.38
CA THR A 73 -6.20 -5.24 3.12
C THR A 73 -6.44 -6.29 2.04
N ILE A 74 -5.59 -7.31 1.93
CA ILE A 74 -5.80 -8.43 0.99
C ILE A 74 -7.14 -9.12 1.27
N LEU A 75 -7.39 -9.52 2.52
CA LEU A 75 -8.63 -10.21 2.89
C LEU A 75 -9.88 -9.39 2.58
N VAL A 76 -9.85 -8.08 2.87
CA VAL A 76 -10.97 -7.18 2.57
C VAL A 76 -11.19 -7.04 1.06
N LEU A 77 -10.11 -6.89 0.28
CA LEU A 77 -10.20 -6.79 -1.17
C LEU A 77 -10.70 -8.10 -1.79
N ASP A 78 -10.24 -9.26 -1.32
CA ASP A 78 -10.69 -10.57 -1.81
C ASP A 78 -12.19 -10.77 -1.57
N VAL A 79 -12.68 -10.45 -0.36
CA VAL A 79 -14.12 -10.50 -0.05
C VAL A 79 -14.91 -9.55 -0.95
N LEU A 80 -14.42 -8.32 -1.14
CA LEU A 80 -15.08 -7.33 -1.98
C LEU A 80 -15.16 -7.80 -3.45
N ILE A 81 -14.06 -8.33 -3.98
CA ILE A 81 -13.98 -8.89 -5.35
C ILE A 81 -14.89 -10.11 -5.47
N PHE A 82 -14.96 -10.97 -4.47
CA PHE A 82 -15.84 -12.14 -4.48
C PHE A 82 -17.32 -11.76 -4.49
N VAL A 83 -17.73 -10.85 -3.59
CA VAL A 83 -19.11 -10.32 -3.57
C VAL A 83 -19.45 -9.65 -4.90
N LEU A 84 -18.50 -8.89 -5.45
CA LEU A 84 -18.65 -8.25 -6.75
C LEU A 84 -18.84 -9.27 -7.88
N TYR A 85 -18.03 -10.31 -7.92
CA TYR A 85 -18.14 -11.38 -8.90
C TYR A 85 -19.54 -12.00 -8.89
N LEU A 86 -20.09 -12.28 -7.70
CA LEU A 86 -21.44 -12.81 -7.56
C LEU A 86 -22.48 -11.83 -8.13
N ILE A 87 -22.42 -10.54 -7.79
CA ILE A 87 -23.37 -9.53 -8.27
C ILE A 87 -23.37 -9.46 -9.80
N VAL A 88 -22.18 -9.40 -10.41
CA VAL A 88 -22.04 -9.32 -11.88
C VAL A 88 -22.55 -10.59 -12.55
N TYR A 89 -22.19 -11.76 -12.01
CA TYR A 89 -22.60 -13.07 -12.54
C TYR A 89 -24.12 -13.21 -12.61
N TYR A 90 -24.85 -12.72 -11.60
CA TYR A 90 -26.31 -12.84 -11.56
C TYR A 90 -27.07 -11.73 -12.30
N ASN A 91 -26.49 -10.54 -12.49
CA ASN A 91 -27.23 -9.38 -13.03
C ASN A 91 -26.86 -8.98 -14.47
N TYR A 92 -25.79 -9.54 -15.07
CA TYR A 92 -25.33 -9.29 -16.45
C TYR A 92 -25.27 -7.81 -16.89
N SER A 93 -25.20 -6.86 -15.96
CA SER A 93 -25.26 -5.43 -16.27
C SER A 93 -23.87 -4.83 -16.43
N LEU A 94 -23.53 -4.41 -17.64
CA LEU A 94 -22.29 -3.67 -17.96
C LEU A 94 -22.20 -2.32 -17.22
N PHE A 95 -23.34 -1.69 -16.94
CA PHE A 95 -23.39 -0.42 -16.19
C PHE A 95 -22.89 -0.60 -14.75
N LEU A 96 -23.21 -1.73 -14.13
CA LEU A 96 -22.70 -2.07 -12.81
C LEU A 96 -21.16 -2.18 -12.86
N LEU A 97 -20.61 -2.84 -13.90
CA LEU A 97 -19.17 -3.00 -14.10
C LEU A 97 -18.39 -1.67 -14.05
N MET A 98 -18.91 -0.62 -14.71
CA MET A 98 -18.26 0.70 -14.75
C MET A 98 -18.33 1.46 -13.42
N GLY A 99 -19.44 1.34 -12.67
CA GLY A 99 -19.57 1.94 -11.34
C GLY A 99 -18.63 1.30 -10.30
N PHE A 100 -18.22 0.05 -10.52
CA PHE A 100 -17.40 -0.71 -9.58
C PHE A 100 -15.91 -0.39 -9.62
N GLU A 101 -15.39 0.16 -10.72
CA GLU A 101 -14.01 0.65 -10.77
C GLU A 101 -13.79 1.74 -9.73
N PHE A 102 -14.76 2.65 -9.58
CA PHE A 102 -14.76 3.68 -8.54
C PHE A 102 -14.82 3.07 -7.13
N LEU A 103 -15.50 1.93 -6.96
CA LEU A 103 -15.59 1.23 -5.67
C LEU A 103 -14.26 0.60 -5.24
N ILE A 104 -13.40 0.19 -6.20
CA ILE A 104 -12.04 -0.31 -5.91
C ILE A 104 -11.05 0.84 -5.69
N LEU A 105 -11.21 1.95 -6.42
CA LEU A 105 -10.37 3.14 -6.27
C LEU A 105 -10.62 3.87 -4.94
N LEU A 106 -11.83 3.81 -4.39
CA LEU A 106 -12.20 4.49 -3.14
C LEU A 106 -11.38 3.97 -1.93
N PRO A 107 -11.27 2.66 -1.63
CA PRO A 107 -10.38 2.13 -0.61
C PRO A 107 -8.91 2.54 -0.80
N LEU A 108 -8.41 2.54 -2.05
CA LEU A 108 -7.04 2.96 -2.34
C LEU A 108 -6.83 4.44 -2.02
N PHE A 109 -7.79 5.30 -2.36
CA PHE A 109 -7.76 6.71 -2.01
C PHE A 109 -7.74 6.91 -0.49
N PHE A 110 -8.59 6.20 0.25
CA PHE A 110 -8.61 6.25 1.72
C PHE A 110 -7.32 5.73 2.35
N ILE A 111 -6.76 4.64 1.84
CA ILE A 111 -5.45 4.13 2.29
C ILE A 111 -4.37 5.17 2.02
N SER A 112 -4.42 5.86 0.89
CA SER A 112 -3.42 6.86 0.49
C SER A 112 -3.41 8.10 1.38
N THR A 113 -4.57 8.53 1.86
CA THR A 113 -4.69 9.68 2.77
C THR A 113 -4.33 9.32 4.21
N CYS A 114 -4.48 8.04 4.60
CA CYS A 114 -4.16 7.55 5.95
C CYS A 114 -2.74 6.95 6.05
N ALA A 115 -2.12 6.58 4.94
CA ALA A 115 -0.91 5.77 4.87
C ALA A 115 0.24 6.31 5.72
N ASN A 116 0.52 7.62 5.60
CA ASN A 116 1.57 8.26 6.38
C ASN A 116 1.32 8.14 7.88
N SER A 117 0.09 8.38 8.34
CA SER A 117 -0.26 8.26 9.74
C SER A 117 -0.16 6.82 10.26
N LEU A 118 -0.62 5.84 9.47
CA LEU A 118 -0.49 4.42 9.80
C LEU A 118 0.98 4.00 9.94
N TYR A 119 1.84 4.45 9.03
CA TYR A 119 3.26 4.18 9.09
C TYR A 119 3.95 4.85 10.29
N ILE A 120 3.66 6.12 10.56
CA ILE A 120 4.23 6.82 11.73
C ILE A 120 3.80 6.15 13.04
N ASN A 121 2.54 5.75 13.16
CA ASN A 121 2.06 5.02 14.34
C ASN A 121 2.72 3.65 14.49
N HIS A 122 2.97 2.95 13.38
CA HIS A 122 3.73 1.72 13.39
C HIS A 122 5.16 1.94 13.92
N ILE A 123 5.87 2.97 13.43
CA ILE A 123 7.20 3.36 13.93
C ILE A 123 7.16 3.68 15.43
N LYS A 124 6.21 4.51 15.88
CA LYS A 124 6.05 4.82 17.31
C LYS A 124 5.84 3.55 18.15
N SER A 125 5.10 2.57 17.62
CA SER A 125 4.88 1.28 18.30
C SER A 125 6.15 0.43 18.38
N LEU A 126 7.00 0.48 17.34
CA LEU A 126 8.28 -0.23 17.32
C LEU A 126 9.29 0.41 18.29
N GLN A 127 9.35 1.74 18.36
CA GLN A 127 10.20 2.45 19.33
C GLN A 127 9.86 2.09 20.78
N LYS A 128 8.58 1.88 21.08
CA LYS A 128 8.14 1.44 22.43
C LYS A 128 8.54 0.00 22.75
N LYS A 129 8.85 -0.83 21.74
CA LYS A 129 8.99 -2.29 21.85
C LYS A 129 10.43 -2.81 21.80
N ILE A 130 11.46 -1.97 21.80
CA ILE A 130 12.88 -2.34 21.58
C ILE A 130 13.24 -3.70 22.20
N ARG A 131 13.18 -4.73 21.35
CA ARG A 131 13.75 -6.08 21.45
C ARG A 131 14.42 -6.34 20.08
N PRO A 132 15.52 -7.08 20.02
CA PRO A 132 16.25 -7.31 18.77
C PRO A 132 15.35 -8.05 17.76
N ILE A 133 15.15 -7.44 16.59
CA ILE A 133 14.32 -7.97 15.50
C ILE A 133 15.13 -9.05 14.77
N ARG A 134 14.60 -10.28 14.70
CA ARG A 134 15.16 -11.40 13.93
C ARG A 134 14.39 -11.52 12.61
N GLU A 135 15.06 -11.35 11.47
CA GLU A 135 14.46 -11.61 10.14
C GLU A 135 15.14 -12.81 9.47
N PRO A 136 14.38 -13.59 8.69
CA PRO A 136 14.56 -13.47 7.23
C PRO A 136 13.25 -13.73 6.46
N ILE A 137 12.59 -12.70 5.92
CA ILE A 137 11.51 -12.87 4.91
C ILE A 137 11.60 -11.74 3.85
N SER A 138 12.78 -11.54 3.27
CA SER A 138 12.97 -10.60 2.14
C SER A 138 12.56 -11.20 0.79
N LEU A 139 12.44 -12.52 0.68
CA LEU A 139 12.12 -13.21 -0.58
C LEU A 139 10.61 -13.20 -0.90
N LEU A 140 9.75 -13.37 0.11
CA LEU A 140 8.30 -13.45 -0.07
C LEU A 140 7.70 -12.09 -0.50
N ALA A 141 8.24 -10.98 0.02
CA ALA A 141 7.82 -9.62 -0.36
C ALA A 141 8.12 -9.30 -1.83
N GLY A 142 9.21 -9.85 -2.38
CA GLY A 142 9.55 -9.74 -3.80
C GLY A 142 8.53 -10.44 -4.71
N ILE A 143 7.99 -11.58 -4.28
CA ILE A 143 6.97 -12.34 -5.01
C ILE A 143 5.61 -11.59 -5.00
N PHE A 144 5.24 -10.94 -3.89
CA PHE A 144 4.01 -10.15 -3.80
C PHE A 144 4.05 -8.81 -4.57
N CYS A 145 5.23 -8.24 -4.84
CA CYS A 145 5.38 -7.04 -5.67
C CYS A 145 4.88 -7.22 -7.12
N PHE A 146 4.85 -8.45 -7.64
CA PHE A 146 4.33 -8.73 -8.98
C PHE A 146 2.80 -8.85 -9.03
N ILE A 147 2.15 -9.13 -7.90
CA ILE A 147 0.69 -9.27 -7.79
C ILE A 147 0.01 -7.89 -7.60
N GLY A 148 0.77 -6.87 -7.16
CA GLY A 148 0.28 -5.51 -6.92
C GLY A 148 0.21 -4.58 -8.13
N LEU A 149 0.55 -5.05 -9.33
CA LEU A 149 0.52 -4.29 -10.59
C LEU A 149 -0.80 -4.29 -11.41
N PRO A 150 -1.99 -4.73 -10.93
CA PRO A 150 -3.15 -4.78 -11.82
C PRO A 150 -3.82 -3.41 -12.01
N ILE A 151 -3.59 -2.40 -11.18
CA ILE A 151 -4.42 -1.18 -11.23
C ILE A 151 -4.15 -0.32 -12.48
N ILE A 152 -2.89 -0.18 -12.91
CA ILE A 152 -2.55 0.62 -14.11
C ILE A 152 -2.88 -0.15 -15.40
N GLY A 153 -2.75 -1.48 -15.37
CA GLY A 153 -3.04 -2.34 -16.53
C GLY A 153 -4.52 -2.70 -16.71
N MET A 154 -5.33 -2.67 -15.64
CA MET A 154 -6.75 -3.01 -15.72
C MET A 154 -7.60 -1.87 -16.28
N ILE A 155 -7.26 -0.60 -16.02
CA ILE A 155 -8.02 0.56 -16.50
C ILE A 155 -8.16 0.57 -18.05
N PRO A 156 -7.10 0.34 -18.85
CA PRO A 156 -7.24 0.23 -20.30
C PRO A 156 -8.04 -0.99 -20.77
N ILE A 157 -7.93 -2.12 -20.06
CA ILE A 157 -8.60 -3.38 -20.41
C ILE A 157 -10.12 -3.26 -20.17
N THR A 158 -10.52 -2.65 -19.05
CA THR A 158 -11.93 -2.46 -18.72
C THR A 158 -12.58 -1.37 -19.57
N LEU A 159 -11.87 -0.27 -19.85
CA LEU A 159 -12.31 0.73 -20.82
C LEU A 159 -12.48 0.14 -22.23
N GLY A 160 -11.52 -0.68 -22.66
CA GLY A 160 -11.58 -1.39 -23.95
C GLY A 160 -12.76 -2.36 -24.04
N ALA A 161 -13.01 -3.15 -22.99
CA ALA A 161 -14.13 -4.08 -22.91
C ALA A 161 -15.49 -3.36 -22.87
N GLY A 162 -15.59 -2.23 -22.16
CA GLY A 162 -16.79 -1.40 -22.11
C GLY A 162 -17.15 -0.80 -23.47
N ILE A 163 -16.16 -0.27 -24.19
CA ILE A 163 -16.35 0.25 -25.55
C ILE A 163 -16.81 -0.85 -26.52
N LEU A 164 -16.18 -2.04 -26.45
CA LEU A 164 -16.57 -3.18 -27.29
C LEU A 164 -18.01 -3.65 -27.01
N GLY A 165 -18.42 -3.65 -25.74
CA GLY A 165 -19.78 -3.97 -25.32
C GLY A 165 -20.81 -2.99 -25.90
N CYS A 166 -20.52 -1.68 -25.82
CA CYS A 166 -21.37 -0.64 -26.40
C CYS A 166 -21.49 -0.78 -27.93
N ILE A 167 -20.38 -1.04 -28.63
CA ILE A 167 -20.39 -1.27 -30.09
C ILE A 167 -21.25 -2.47 -30.46
N LYS A 168 -21.11 -3.59 -29.75
CA LYS A 168 -21.88 -4.82 -30.00
C LYS A 168 -23.38 -4.64 -29.75
N MET A 169 -23.76 -3.74 -28.85
CA MET A 169 -25.17 -3.40 -28.56
C MET A 169 -25.78 -2.47 -29.62
N MET A 170 -24.99 -1.60 -30.24
CA MET A 170 -25.44 -0.71 -31.33
C MET A 170 -25.54 -1.41 -32.70
N LEU A 171 -24.89 -2.57 -32.87
CA LEU A 171 -24.90 -3.36 -34.11
C LEU A 171 -25.98 -4.46 -34.14
N LYS A 172 -26.81 -4.57 -33.10
CA LYS A 172 -28.02 -5.40 -33.05
C LYS A 172 -29.24 -4.54 -33.28
#